data_AF-A0A518ETF7-F1
#
_entry.id   AF-A0A518ETF7-F1
#
_cell.length_a   1.000
_cell.length_b   1.000
_cell.length_c   1.000
_cell.angle_alpha   90.00
_cell.angle_beta   90.00
_cell.angle_gamma   90.00
#
_symmetry.space_group_name_H-M   'P 1'
#
loop_
_entity.id
_entity.type
_entity.pdbx_description
1 polymer ?
#
loop_
_entity_poly.entity_id
_entity_poly.type
_entity_poly.pdbx_seq_one_letter_code
_entity_poly.pdbx_strand_id
1 'polypeptide(L)'
;MVLTFVAPIWASLALAPSIPGSAIAPGPAALGPFVSVFVGPHPSERSLAQDGNDGTDGDLSEGEPRSLSLQEALALALSNNLTLQRAVIESDAARFDARSSWGSFDWVLDLQASYLDSSSEGASALFGGRVVNQQNSVVNLDLTRPLTTGGSFTFHFDSQFNQTDNQFSNAPELFTDNLRAAFSQPLLRGAGSDYATARQREAEITEQRRLEERRDARQLLLHDVEVAYWELVAALQQLDVARSALDLGRSQVSREEARIRAGDGTEVDVLQARTEVATRTEALLQAENDVAQRGDDLKRLVYADRDASLWTRPLRPTTDLPSADDRIDLPHWQDAFQTALTRRPELRTARLDVDTSRISLTRATSERLYGLDLELSVASGAVDPLYPQALSDTLELQFPRYQAVLSYNMPLQNRTASNAERAARERLRGSQIALEEAEIMALGDVRRAIREVRFRAQAVLAANQSAVLARAQLEAEQKRLDADLSTTFQVLEFQQTLIAALSSKSRAAAEYAKSLIGLRRAQGTVGELPPNTTDR
;
A
#
# COMPACT_ATOMS: atom_id res chain seq x y z
N MET A 1 24.81 -38.61 17.52
CA MET A 1 25.83 -37.69 18.07
C MET A 1 25.25 -37.15 19.36
N VAL A 2 25.93 -37.47 20.44
CA VAL A 2 25.56 -37.39 21.85
C VAL A 2 25.07 -36.00 22.25
N LEU A 3 23.90 -35.89 22.88
CA LEU A 3 23.45 -34.71 23.62
C LEU A 3 23.20 -35.14 25.07
N THR A 4 24.29 -35.16 25.84
CA THR A 4 24.31 -35.32 27.29
C THR A 4 24.36 -33.92 27.87
N PHE A 5 23.25 -33.37 28.37
CA PHE A 5 23.25 -32.22 29.29
C PHE A 5 21.84 -32.00 29.84
N VAL A 6 21.49 -32.68 30.94
CA VAL A 6 20.68 -32.13 32.04
C VAL A 6 21.14 -32.82 33.32
N ALA A 7 21.84 -32.08 34.18
CA ALA A 7 22.07 -32.45 35.58
C ALA A 7 20.94 -31.84 36.43
N PRO A 8 20.42 -32.52 37.47
CA PRO A 8 19.32 -32.00 38.26
C PRO A 8 19.82 -30.99 39.29
N ILE A 9 19.35 -29.74 39.20
CA ILE A 9 19.47 -28.76 40.28
C ILE A 9 18.29 -28.99 41.23
N TRP A 10 18.44 -29.94 42.16
CA TRP A 10 17.59 -30.05 43.35
C TRP A 10 18.42 -30.60 44.51
N ALA A 11 19.23 -29.74 45.11
CA ALA A 11 19.76 -29.93 46.46
C ALA A 11 20.14 -28.57 47.00
N SER A 12 19.29 -28.00 47.86
CA SER A 12 19.54 -26.94 48.86
C SER A 12 18.44 -25.88 48.86
N LEU A 13 17.31 -26.17 49.52
CA LEU A 13 16.61 -25.12 50.26
C LEU A 13 16.12 -25.73 51.58
N ALA A 14 16.99 -25.67 52.59
CA ALA A 14 16.63 -25.96 53.96
C ALA A 14 15.84 -24.77 54.52
N LEU A 15 14.63 -25.00 55.02
CA LEU A 15 13.92 -24.05 55.88
C LEU A 15 13.45 -24.76 57.16
N ALA A 16 13.85 -24.19 58.29
CA ALA A 16 13.28 -24.41 59.63
C ALA A 16 13.44 -23.10 60.43
N PRO A 17 12.74 -22.86 61.56
CA PRO A 17 11.30 -22.98 61.79
C PRO A 17 10.65 -21.76 62.55
N SER A 18 9.31 -21.77 62.67
CA SER A 18 8.40 -21.22 63.73
C SER A 18 8.04 -19.70 63.88
N ILE A 19 6.79 -19.33 63.52
CA ILE A 19 5.59 -18.82 64.32
C ILE A 19 5.74 -17.60 65.30
N PRO A 20 4.73 -16.72 65.64
CA PRO A 20 3.28 -16.59 65.27
C PRO A 20 2.74 -15.18 64.86
N GLY A 21 1.61 -15.19 64.12
CA GLY A 21 0.30 -14.59 64.49
C GLY A 21 0.08 -13.07 64.62
N SER A 22 -0.82 -12.52 63.79
CA SER A 22 -2.01 -11.77 64.24
C SER A 22 -2.97 -11.45 63.09
N ALA A 23 -4.26 -11.66 63.34
CA ALA A 23 -5.39 -11.45 62.44
C ALA A 23 -5.67 -9.97 62.11
N ILE A 24 -6.34 -9.72 60.98
CA ILE A 24 -7.55 -8.87 60.81
C ILE A 24 -7.99 -8.95 59.32
N ALA A 25 -9.28 -9.13 59.09
CA ALA A 25 -10.00 -9.00 57.81
C ALA A 25 -11.22 -8.08 58.04
N PRO A 26 -12.03 -7.68 57.04
CA PRO A 26 -11.77 -7.34 55.63
C PRO A 26 -12.45 -5.99 55.20
N GLY A 27 -12.22 -5.52 53.97
CA GLY A 27 -13.11 -4.52 53.34
C GLY A 27 -12.58 -3.93 52.01
N PRO A 28 -13.37 -3.86 50.92
CA PRO A 28 -12.86 -3.80 49.55
C PRO A 28 -12.88 -2.39 48.92
N ALA A 29 -12.02 -2.13 47.93
CA ALA A 29 -12.17 -1.00 47.02
C ALA A 29 -11.74 -1.38 45.60
N ALA A 30 -12.73 -1.38 44.70
CA ALA A 30 -12.57 -1.43 43.26
C ALA A 30 -12.09 -0.07 42.72
N LEU A 31 -11.20 -0.09 41.73
CA LEU A 31 -10.82 1.10 40.95
C LEU A 31 -11.02 0.83 39.46
N GLY A 32 -11.95 1.60 38.87
CA GLY A 32 -12.09 1.82 37.43
C GLY A 32 -11.28 3.04 36.95
N PRO A 33 -11.37 3.38 35.65
CA PRO A 33 -10.30 4.02 34.89
C PRO A 33 -10.35 5.56 34.88
N PHE A 34 -9.19 6.17 34.62
CA PHE A 34 -9.04 7.61 34.43
C PHE A 34 -9.27 8.03 32.97
N VAL A 35 -10.20 8.98 32.80
CA VAL A 35 -10.30 9.92 31.66
C VAL A 35 -10.40 11.31 32.28
N SER A 36 -9.64 12.28 31.79
CA SER A 36 -9.81 13.69 32.14
C SER A 36 -9.60 14.59 30.93
N VAL A 37 -10.70 15.21 30.51
CA VAL A 37 -10.82 16.41 29.68
C VAL A 37 -10.80 17.62 30.62
N PHE A 38 -10.21 18.75 30.21
CA PHE A 38 -10.38 20.02 30.92
C PHE A 38 -10.66 21.16 29.92
N VAL A 39 -11.64 22.00 30.26
CA VAL A 39 -12.17 23.15 29.51
C VAL A 39 -12.21 24.37 30.43
N GLY A 40 -11.66 25.51 29.94
CA GLY A 40 -12.07 26.92 30.17
C GLY A 40 -11.86 27.56 31.57
N PRO A 41 -11.85 28.92 31.70
CA PRO A 41 -12.47 29.93 30.81
C PRO A 41 -11.63 31.22 30.47
N HIS A 42 -12.16 32.04 29.54
CA HIS A 42 -11.74 33.39 29.05
C HIS A 42 -12.35 34.57 29.90
N PRO A 43 -12.23 35.89 29.55
CA PRO A 43 -11.10 36.76 29.15
C PRO A 43 -11.10 38.14 29.90
N SER A 44 -10.12 39.03 29.65
CA SER A 44 -10.25 40.48 29.91
C SER A 44 -9.41 41.34 28.94
N GLU A 45 -9.96 42.51 28.60
CA GLU A 45 -9.52 43.50 27.59
C GLU A 45 -8.51 44.55 28.10
N ARG A 46 -7.82 45.19 27.12
CA ARG A 46 -7.07 46.48 27.07
C ARG A 46 -5.61 46.27 26.61
N SER A 47 -4.99 47.09 25.77
CA SER A 47 -5.36 48.28 25.00
C SER A 47 -4.31 48.51 23.89
N LEU A 48 -4.71 49.29 22.87
CA LEU A 48 -3.93 49.84 21.75
C LEU A 48 -2.51 50.34 22.10
N ALA A 49 -1.54 50.00 21.24
CA ALA A 49 -0.40 50.85 20.89
C ALA A 49 0.09 50.52 19.47
N GLN A 50 0.17 51.57 18.65
CA GLN A 50 0.78 51.61 17.33
C GLN A 50 2.30 51.41 17.44
N ASP A 51 2.84 50.58 16.55
CA ASP A 51 4.09 50.73 15.79
C ASP A 51 4.00 49.58 14.77
N GLY A 52 4.16 49.74 13.47
CA GLY A 52 5.01 50.64 12.72
C GLY A 52 5.52 49.77 11.58
N ASN A 53 4.88 49.91 10.42
CA ASN A 53 5.38 49.60 9.08
C ASN A 53 6.54 48.59 8.96
N ASP A 54 6.23 47.36 8.57
CA ASP A 54 7.02 46.67 7.54
C ASP A 54 6.09 45.79 6.72
N GLY A 55 5.67 46.33 5.58
CA GLY A 55 5.07 45.56 4.51
C GLY A 55 6.15 44.74 3.83
N THR A 56 6.22 43.45 4.15
CA THR A 56 6.79 42.44 3.26
C THR A 56 5.66 41.52 2.84
N ASP A 57 4.80 42.03 1.94
CA ASP A 57 4.05 41.15 1.06
C ASP A 57 5.07 40.34 0.26
N GLY A 58 4.94 39.01 0.32
CA GLY A 58 5.92 38.05 -0.12
C GLY A 58 6.29 38.18 -1.59
N ASP A 59 7.52 38.63 -1.84
CA ASP A 59 8.18 38.44 -3.11
C ASP A 59 8.63 36.96 -3.19
N LEU A 60 7.74 36.10 -3.71
CA LEU A 60 7.97 34.66 -3.87
C LEU A 60 9.03 34.32 -4.94
N SER A 61 9.90 35.25 -5.32
CA SER A 61 10.75 35.14 -6.51
C SER A 61 12.27 35.26 -6.29
N GLU A 62 12.78 35.44 -5.06
CA GLU A 62 14.21 35.71 -4.82
C GLU A 62 15.17 34.50 -4.91
N GLY A 63 14.68 33.30 -5.26
CA GLY A 63 15.54 32.13 -5.45
C GLY A 63 16.01 31.96 -6.89
N GLU A 64 17.31 31.68 -7.14
CA GLU A 64 17.79 31.30 -8.47
C GLU A 64 16.93 30.15 -9.06
N PRO A 65 16.41 30.29 -10.30
CA PRO A 65 15.53 29.30 -10.89
C PRO A 65 16.26 27.97 -11.06
N ARG A 66 15.65 26.89 -10.55
CA ARG A 66 16.20 25.55 -10.72
C ARG A 66 15.79 24.99 -12.07
N SER A 67 16.77 24.81 -12.95
CA SER A 67 16.60 24.06 -14.19
C SER A 67 16.30 22.59 -13.90
N LEU A 68 15.28 22.03 -14.51
CA LEU A 68 14.91 20.63 -14.33
C LEU A 68 14.48 20.00 -15.67
N SER A 69 15.14 18.93 -16.07
CA SER A 69 14.70 18.10 -17.20
C SER A 69 13.59 17.12 -16.79
N LEU A 70 12.84 16.61 -17.77
CA LEU A 70 11.82 15.59 -17.49
C LEU A 70 12.43 14.35 -16.82
N GLN A 71 13.59 13.88 -17.28
CA GLN A 71 14.25 12.70 -16.73
C GLN A 71 14.68 12.91 -15.27
N GLU A 72 15.22 14.08 -14.94
CA GLU A 72 15.58 14.44 -13.57
C GLU A 72 14.34 14.55 -12.67
N ALA A 73 13.24 15.13 -13.18
CA ALA A 73 11.98 15.21 -12.45
C ALA A 73 11.46 13.81 -12.07
N LEU A 74 11.49 12.87 -13.03
CA LEU A 74 11.09 11.48 -12.81
C LEU A 74 12.02 10.77 -11.83
N ALA A 75 13.34 10.95 -11.94
CA ALA A 75 14.31 10.35 -11.03
C ALA A 75 14.13 10.84 -9.59
N LEU A 76 13.99 12.16 -9.42
CA LEU A 76 13.74 12.76 -8.11
C LEU A 76 12.41 12.26 -7.52
N ALA A 77 11.34 12.23 -8.29
CA ALA A 77 10.05 11.70 -7.84
C ALA A 77 10.15 10.24 -7.41
N LEU A 78 10.82 9.37 -8.18
CA LEU A 78 11.00 7.96 -7.80
C LEU A 78 11.77 7.79 -6.49
N SER A 79 12.72 8.68 -6.19
CA SER A 79 13.51 8.62 -4.96
C SER A 79 12.79 9.21 -3.73
N ASN A 80 12.01 10.27 -3.92
CA ASN A 80 11.50 11.09 -2.83
C ASN A 80 10.01 10.90 -2.54
N ASN A 81 9.23 10.40 -3.50
CA ASN A 81 7.78 10.39 -3.35
C ASN A 81 7.32 9.46 -2.20
N LEU A 82 6.65 10.06 -1.21
CA LEU A 82 6.23 9.36 0.01
C LEU A 82 5.17 8.27 -0.25
N THR A 83 4.32 8.44 -1.27
CA THR A 83 3.32 7.44 -1.65
C THR A 83 4.00 6.18 -2.21
N LEU A 84 5.03 6.33 -3.05
CA LEU A 84 5.80 5.21 -3.55
C LEU A 84 6.62 4.54 -2.42
N GLN A 85 7.25 5.33 -1.55
CA GLN A 85 7.97 4.78 -0.39
C GLN A 85 7.05 3.96 0.52
N ARG A 86 5.83 4.43 0.77
CA ARG A 86 4.81 3.67 1.50
C ARG A 86 4.47 2.35 0.81
N ALA A 87 4.26 2.36 -0.50
CA ALA A 87 3.96 1.14 -1.25
C ALA A 87 5.13 0.12 -1.22
N VAL A 88 6.38 0.59 -1.16
CA VAL A 88 7.56 -0.27 -0.94
C VAL A 88 7.49 -0.94 0.44
N ILE A 89 7.26 -0.15 1.50
CA ILE A 89 7.17 -0.66 2.88
C ILE A 89 6.01 -1.65 3.03
N GLU A 90 4.83 -1.35 2.48
CA GLU A 90 3.67 -2.24 2.53
C GLU A 90 3.93 -3.57 1.78
N SER A 91 4.68 -3.51 0.66
CA SER A 91 5.12 -4.72 -0.05
C SER A 91 6.13 -5.54 0.76
N ASP A 92 7.08 -4.90 1.44
CA ASP A 92 8.03 -5.60 2.30
C ASP A 92 7.35 -6.23 3.53
N ALA A 93 6.36 -5.54 4.11
CA ALA A 93 5.55 -6.08 5.19
C ALA A 93 4.80 -7.35 4.74
N ALA A 94 4.13 -7.30 3.58
CA ALA A 94 3.41 -8.47 3.06
C ALA A 94 4.34 -9.66 2.76
N ARG A 95 5.58 -9.42 2.34
CA ARG A 95 6.60 -10.48 2.20
C ARG A 95 6.93 -11.13 3.55
N PHE A 96 7.11 -10.33 4.60
CA PHE A 96 7.37 -10.87 5.93
C PHE A 96 6.14 -11.58 6.51
N ASP A 97 4.93 -11.08 6.25
CA ASP A 97 3.68 -11.75 6.63
C ASP A 97 3.56 -13.11 5.94
N ALA A 98 3.81 -13.18 4.62
CA ALA A 98 3.82 -14.45 3.88
C ALA A 98 4.83 -15.44 4.45
N ARG A 99 6.06 -15.01 4.75
CA ARG A 99 7.07 -15.86 5.40
C ARG A 99 6.66 -16.28 6.80
N SER A 100 6.12 -15.37 7.60
CA SER A 100 5.67 -15.66 8.97
C SER A 100 4.52 -16.66 9.01
N SER A 101 3.68 -16.68 7.97
CA SER A 101 2.56 -17.62 7.87
C SER A 101 3.04 -19.08 7.89
N TRP A 102 4.25 -19.37 7.38
CA TRP A 102 4.85 -20.70 7.43
C TRP A 102 5.24 -21.14 8.85
N GLY A 103 5.35 -20.20 9.80
CA GLY A 103 5.58 -20.50 11.21
C GLY A 103 4.49 -21.33 11.87
N SER A 104 3.30 -21.47 11.25
CA SER A 104 2.29 -22.42 11.70
C SER A 104 2.72 -23.90 11.59
N PHE A 105 3.83 -24.20 10.92
CA PHE A 105 4.41 -25.54 10.80
C PHE A 105 5.75 -25.69 11.53
N ASP A 106 6.14 -24.69 12.33
CA ASP A 106 7.33 -24.75 13.16
C ASP A 106 7.12 -25.71 14.34
N TRP A 107 8.23 -26.10 14.96
CA TRP A 107 8.21 -26.84 16.20
C TRP A 107 7.76 -25.92 17.34
N VAL A 108 6.79 -26.37 18.13
CA VAL A 108 6.32 -25.69 19.34
C VAL A 108 6.73 -26.54 20.53
N LEU A 109 7.50 -25.95 21.45
CA LEU A 109 7.83 -26.53 22.74
C LEU A 109 6.98 -25.86 23.82
N ASP A 110 6.08 -26.61 24.42
CA ASP A 110 5.29 -26.21 25.57
C ASP A 110 5.85 -26.89 26.82
N LEU A 111 6.26 -26.09 27.81
CA LEU A 111 6.75 -26.57 29.10
C LEU A 111 5.80 -26.05 30.18
N GLN A 112 5.20 -26.96 30.94
CA GLN A 112 4.30 -26.63 32.03
C GLN A 112 4.76 -27.32 33.31
N ALA A 113 4.82 -26.57 34.42
CA ALA A 113 5.04 -27.12 35.74
C ALA A 113 3.90 -26.66 36.66
N SER A 114 3.37 -27.58 37.45
CA SER A 114 2.29 -27.29 38.41
C SER A 114 2.53 -28.01 39.73
N TYR A 115 2.13 -27.36 40.82
CA TYR A 115 2.14 -27.91 42.16
C TYR A 115 0.79 -27.64 42.80
N LEU A 116 0.16 -28.70 43.31
CA LEU A 116 -1.10 -28.64 44.01
C LEU A 116 -0.90 -29.26 45.38
N ASP A 117 -1.15 -28.48 46.42
CA ASP A 117 -1.28 -28.98 47.79
C ASP A 117 -2.75 -28.87 48.19
N SER A 118 -3.31 -29.97 48.68
CA SER A 118 -4.73 -30.05 49.01
C SER A 118 -4.96 -30.88 50.26
N SER A 119 -5.92 -30.43 51.06
CA SER A 119 -6.38 -31.15 52.24
C SER A 119 -7.88 -31.41 52.11
N SER A 120 -8.29 -32.67 52.26
CA SER A 120 -9.70 -33.07 52.20
C SER A 120 -10.13 -33.77 53.48
N GLU A 121 -11.34 -33.47 53.97
CA GLU A 121 -11.88 -34.11 55.18
C GLU A 121 -12.51 -35.46 54.82
N GLY A 122 -12.09 -36.52 55.51
CA GLY A 122 -12.62 -37.87 55.32
C GLY A 122 -13.93 -38.06 56.08
N ALA A 123 -14.99 -38.47 55.38
CA ALA A 123 -16.31 -38.67 55.98
C ALA A 123 -16.37 -39.86 56.98
N SER A 124 -15.37 -40.75 56.96
CA SER A 124 -15.24 -41.87 57.90
C SER A 124 -13.80 -42.39 57.95
N ALA A 125 -13.52 -43.30 58.89
CA ALA A 125 -12.21 -43.96 59.00
C ALA A 125 -11.82 -44.77 57.74
N LEU A 126 -12.77 -45.14 56.87
CA LEU A 126 -12.51 -45.84 55.60
C LEU A 126 -11.90 -44.94 54.52
N PHE A 127 -11.81 -43.63 54.76
CA PHE A 127 -11.15 -42.67 53.86
C PHE A 127 -9.64 -42.56 54.10
N GLY A 128 -9.10 -43.30 55.08
CA GLY A 128 -7.66 -43.38 55.33
C GLY A 128 -7.07 -42.23 56.15
N GLY A 129 -7.93 -41.37 56.70
CA GLY A 129 -7.58 -40.28 57.61
C GLY A 129 -8.79 -39.40 57.91
N ARG A 130 -8.76 -38.66 59.02
CA ARG A 130 -9.78 -37.61 59.31
C ARG A 130 -9.60 -36.42 58.35
N VAL A 131 -8.36 -36.07 58.08
CA VAL A 131 -7.96 -35.15 57.01
C VAL A 131 -6.89 -35.88 56.22
N VAL A 132 -7.03 -35.90 54.90
CA VAL A 132 -6.05 -36.46 53.98
C VAL A 132 -5.41 -35.30 53.23
N ASN A 133 -4.10 -35.18 53.38
CA ASN A 133 -3.27 -34.27 52.61
C ASN A 133 -2.76 -34.97 51.37
N GLN A 134 -2.78 -34.23 50.26
CA GLN A 134 -2.27 -34.70 48.98
C GLN A 134 -1.53 -33.56 48.31
N GLN A 135 -0.26 -33.85 48.00
CA GLN A 135 0.62 -33.01 47.23
C GLN A 135 0.82 -33.65 45.87
N ASN A 136 0.64 -32.87 44.81
CA ASN A 136 0.79 -33.31 43.44
C ASN A 136 1.65 -32.31 42.68
N SER A 137 2.80 -32.76 42.20
CA SER A 137 3.66 -31.98 41.30
C SER A 137 3.61 -32.60 39.92
N VAL A 138 3.38 -31.81 38.89
CA VAL A 138 3.37 -32.28 37.49
C VAL A 138 4.28 -31.40 36.67
N VAL A 139 5.20 -32.01 35.93
CA VAL A 139 6.01 -31.36 34.89
C VAL A 139 5.65 -32.00 33.56
N ASN A 140 5.13 -31.20 32.64
CA ASN A 140 4.80 -31.59 31.27
C ASN A 140 5.72 -30.89 30.29
N LEU A 141 6.21 -31.64 29.32
CA LEU A 141 6.94 -31.17 28.16
C LEU A 141 6.25 -31.72 26.92
N ASP A 142 5.74 -30.81 26.09
CA ASP A 142 5.11 -31.11 24.82
C ASP A 142 5.93 -30.48 23.69
N LEU A 143 6.34 -31.29 22.72
CA LEU A 143 7.01 -30.85 21.50
C LEU A 143 6.15 -31.25 20.30
N THR A 144 5.50 -30.27 19.67
CA THR A 144 4.55 -30.47 18.58
C THR A 144 5.07 -29.88 17.28
N ARG A 145 4.89 -30.60 16.17
CA ARG A 145 5.12 -30.08 14.81
C ARG A 145 3.95 -30.40 13.89
N PRO A 146 3.16 -29.38 13.49
CA PRO A 146 2.21 -29.53 12.40
C PRO A 146 2.93 -29.77 11.06
N LEU A 147 2.35 -30.61 10.21
CA LEU A 147 2.91 -30.97 8.90
C LEU A 147 2.14 -30.28 7.78
N THR A 148 2.85 -30.02 6.69
CA THR A 148 2.26 -29.48 5.47
C THR A 148 1.31 -30.45 4.77
N THR A 149 1.17 -31.69 5.24
CA THR A 149 0.18 -32.68 4.75
C THR A 149 -1.15 -32.61 5.51
N GLY A 150 -1.26 -31.76 6.53
CA GLY A 150 -2.41 -31.64 7.43
C GLY A 150 -2.28 -32.48 8.71
N GLY A 151 -1.27 -33.35 8.79
CA GLY A 151 -0.96 -34.13 9.99
C GLY A 151 -0.14 -33.36 11.03
N SER A 152 0.26 -34.04 12.10
CA SER A 152 1.16 -33.52 13.12
C SER A 152 2.01 -34.64 13.75
N PHE A 153 3.20 -34.28 14.22
CA PHE A 153 3.99 -35.08 15.15
C PHE A 153 3.93 -34.46 16.53
N THR A 154 3.77 -35.28 17.56
CA THR A 154 3.81 -34.84 18.96
C THR A 154 4.74 -35.74 19.76
N PHE A 155 5.58 -35.12 20.59
CA PHE A 155 6.33 -35.79 21.64
C PHE A 155 5.86 -35.21 22.96
N HIS A 156 5.37 -36.07 23.84
CA HIS A 156 4.87 -35.70 25.14
C HIS A 156 5.70 -36.42 26.19
N PHE A 157 6.20 -35.69 27.17
CA PHE A 157 6.81 -36.25 28.37
C PHE A 157 6.18 -35.59 29.58
N ASP A 158 5.62 -36.39 30.47
CA ASP A 158 5.10 -35.94 31.75
C ASP A 158 5.76 -36.70 32.90
N SER A 159 6.01 -35.99 33.99
CA SER A 159 6.48 -36.54 35.25
C SER A 159 5.59 -36.01 36.36
N GLN A 160 4.91 -36.93 37.03
CA GLN A 160 3.98 -36.64 38.11
C GLN A 160 4.51 -37.21 39.41
N PHE A 161 4.74 -36.36 40.41
CA PHE A 161 5.00 -36.74 41.79
C PHE A 161 3.73 -36.61 42.62
N ASN A 162 3.26 -37.71 43.18
CA ASN A 162 2.13 -37.73 44.10
C ASN A 162 2.61 -38.15 45.49
N GLN A 163 2.30 -37.33 46.49
CA GLN A 163 2.52 -37.62 47.89
C GLN A 163 1.19 -37.50 48.66
N THR A 164 0.88 -38.50 49.48
CA THR A 164 -0.33 -38.51 50.31
C THR A 164 -0.07 -39.15 51.66
N ASP A 165 -0.73 -38.64 52.70
CA ASP A 165 -0.71 -39.22 54.05
C ASP A 165 -1.87 -40.21 54.30
N ASN A 166 -2.61 -40.59 53.25
CA ASN A 166 -3.66 -41.60 53.32
C ASN A 166 -3.12 -42.95 53.78
N GLN A 167 -3.62 -43.46 54.92
CA GLN A 167 -3.17 -44.69 55.55
C GLN A 167 -3.44 -45.97 54.74
N PHE A 168 -4.32 -45.91 53.75
CA PHE A 168 -4.58 -47.02 52.83
C PHE A 168 -3.80 -46.92 51.53
N SER A 169 -2.98 -45.88 51.34
CA SER A 169 -2.10 -45.79 50.18
C SER A 169 -0.92 -46.74 50.34
N ASN A 170 -0.80 -47.70 49.42
CA ASN A 170 0.31 -48.66 49.40
C ASN A 170 1.63 -48.02 48.89
N ALA A 171 1.55 -46.85 48.27
CA ALA A 171 2.67 -46.04 47.82
C ALA A 171 2.35 -44.57 48.12
N PRO A 172 2.62 -44.11 49.35
CA PRO A 172 2.29 -42.75 49.78
C PRO A 172 3.15 -41.69 49.09
N GLU A 173 4.27 -42.07 48.48
CA GLU A 173 5.14 -41.22 47.65
C GLU A 173 5.49 -41.97 46.37
N LEU A 174 5.19 -41.37 45.22
CA LEU A 174 5.37 -42.06 43.94
C LEU A 174 5.58 -41.08 42.80
N PHE A 175 6.52 -41.41 41.92
CA PHE A 175 6.68 -40.79 40.61
C PHE A 175 5.98 -41.65 39.56
N THR A 176 5.23 -40.99 38.68
CA THR A 176 4.67 -41.57 37.45
C THR A 176 5.23 -40.77 36.30
N ASP A 177 6.13 -41.38 35.55
CA ASP A 177 6.74 -40.78 34.37
C ASP A 177 6.14 -41.44 33.14
N ASN A 178 5.84 -40.65 32.11
CA ASN A 178 5.27 -41.15 30.87
C ASN A 178 5.86 -40.38 29.68
N LEU A 179 6.32 -41.14 28.69
CA LEU A 179 6.85 -40.64 27.42
C LEU A 179 5.96 -41.18 26.31
N ARG A 180 5.50 -40.30 25.42
CA ARG A 180 4.67 -40.65 24.27
C ARG A 180 5.15 -39.93 23.02
N ALA A 181 5.37 -40.67 21.95
CA ALA A 181 5.52 -40.12 20.60
C ALA A 181 4.30 -40.50 19.77
N ALA A 182 3.66 -39.54 19.13
CA ALA A 182 2.50 -39.76 18.28
C ALA A 182 2.61 -39.06 16.92
N PHE A 183 1.99 -39.69 15.94
CA PHE A 183 1.81 -39.18 14.59
C PHE A 183 0.32 -39.23 14.26
N SER A 184 -0.24 -38.07 13.92
CA SER A 184 -1.64 -37.94 13.51
C SER A 184 -1.71 -37.45 12.07
N GLN A 185 -2.57 -38.04 11.24
CA GLN A 185 -2.77 -37.65 9.85
C GLN A 185 -4.25 -37.75 9.47
N PRO A 186 -4.89 -36.62 9.13
CA PRO A 186 -6.16 -36.63 8.45
C PRO A 186 -6.02 -37.29 7.07
N LEU A 187 -6.94 -38.19 6.74
CA LEU A 187 -6.98 -38.94 5.49
C LEU A 187 -8.06 -38.42 4.51
N LEU A 188 -9.07 -37.71 5.01
CA LEU A 188 -10.15 -37.10 4.21
C LEU A 188 -10.26 -35.58 4.47
N ARG A 189 -11.19 -35.14 5.34
CA ARG A 189 -11.33 -33.74 5.71
C ARG A 189 -10.00 -33.23 6.27
N GLY A 190 -9.47 -32.18 5.66
CA GLY A 190 -8.23 -31.56 6.09
C GLY A 190 -6.94 -32.25 5.61
N ALA A 191 -7.07 -33.30 4.80
CA ALA A 191 -5.93 -34.01 4.24
C ALA A 191 -5.29 -33.26 3.06
N GLY A 192 -3.98 -33.46 2.91
CA GLY A 192 -3.22 -33.01 1.76
C GLY A 192 -2.70 -31.59 1.88
N SER A 193 -1.63 -31.31 1.14
CA SER A 193 -0.96 -30.02 1.19
C SER A 193 -1.81 -28.87 0.70
N ASP A 194 -2.74 -29.15 -0.21
CA ASP A 194 -3.60 -28.10 -0.72
C ASP A 194 -4.50 -27.48 0.35
N TYR A 195 -5.02 -28.29 1.27
CA TYR A 195 -5.79 -27.77 2.39
C TYR A 195 -4.89 -27.19 3.47
N ALA A 196 -3.88 -27.96 3.89
CA ALA A 196 -3.03 -27.60 5.02
C ALA A 196 -2.27 -26.29 4.79
N THR A 197 -1.77 -26.06 3.56
CA THR A 197 -1.02 -24.86 3.19
C THR A 197 -1.88 -23.74 2.59
N ALA A 198 -3.22 -23.87 2.62
CA ALA A 198 -4.12 -22.90 1.98
C ALA A 198 -3.88 -21.46 2.48
N ARG A 199 -3.71 -21.28 3.79
CA ARG A 199 -3.45 -19.96 4.40
C ARG A 199 -2.10 -19.37 3.96
N GLN A 200 -1.07 -20.21 3.84
CA GLN A 200 0.25 -19.79 3.38
C GLN A 200 0.20 -19.35 1.93
N ARG A 201 -0.49 -20.10 1.07
CA ARG A 201 -0.68 -19.73 -0.33
C ARG A 201 -1.53 -18.46 -0.49
N GLU A 202 -2.54 -18.25 0.37
CA GLU A 202 -3.29 -16.99 0.41
C GLU A 202 -2.39 -15.81 0.83
N ALA A 203 -1.46 -16.01 1.78
CA ALA A 203 -0.50 -15.00 2.18
C ALA A 203 0.53 -14.69 1.07
N GLU A 204 1.01 -15.71 0.36
CA GLU A 204 1.88 -15.56 -0.83
C GLU A 204 1.16 -14.81 -1.97
N ILE A 205 -0.12 -15.08 -2.22
CA ILE A 205 -0.92 -14.30 -3.17
C ILE A 205 -1.05 -12.85 -2.71
N THR A 206 -1.21 -12.60 -1.40
CA THR A 206 -1.28 -11.25 -0.85
C THR A 206 0.05 -10.50 -1.04
N GLU A 207 1.20 -11.16 -0.85
CA GLU A 207 2.51 -10.61 -1.21
C GLU A 207 2.57 -10.22 -2.69
N GLN A 208 2.15 -11.14 -3.58
CA GLN A 208 2.12 -10.87 -5.02
C GLN A 208 1.20 -9.67 -5.35
N ARG A 209 0.04 -9.55 -4.71
CA ARG A 209 -0.87 -8.42 -4.90
C ARG A 209 -0.19 -7.11 -4.50
N ARG A 210 0.46 -7.05 -3.34
CA ARG A 210 1.19 -5.84 -2.90
C ARG A 210 2.35 -5.47 -3.83
N LEU A 211 3.01 -6.46 -4.44
CA LEU A 211 4.04 -6.19 -5.45
C LEU A 211 3.47 -5.53 -6.71
N GLU A 212 2.28 -5.95 -7.18
CA GLU A 212 1.60 -5.33 -8.32
C GLU A 212 1.03 -3.95 -7.97
N GLU A 213 0.46 -3.76 -6.77
CA GLU A 213 0.02 -2.44 -6.29
C GLU A 213 1.19 -1.46 -6.20
N ARG A 214 2.37 -1.91 -5.77
CA ARG A 214 3.60 -1.10 -5.81
C ARG A 214 4.00 -0.72 -7.23
N ARG A 215 3.86 -1.64 -8.20
CA ARG A 215 4.11 -1.35 -9.62
C ARG A 215 3.11 -0.33 -10.16
N ASP A 216 1.83 -0.47 -9.82
CA ASP A 216 0.80 0.50 -10.20
C ASP A 216 1.09 1.89 -9.61
N ALA A 217 1.41 1.97 -8.31
CA ALA A 217 1.79 3.22 -7.65
C ALA A 217 3.01 3.88 -8.33
N ARG A 218 4.00 3.09 -8.77
CA ARG A 218 5.13 3.59 -9.56
C ARG A 218 4.69 4.11 -10.93
N GLN A 219 3.86 3.37 -11.66
CA GLN A 219 3.37 3.79 -12.98
C GLN A 219 2.51 5.05 -12.89
N LEU A 220 1.65 5.15 -11.89
CA LEU A 220 0.83 6.32 -11.62
C LEU A 220 1.68 7.54 -11.27
N LEU A 221 2.68 7.38 -10.38
CA LEU A 221 3.60 8.48 -10.04
C LEU A 221 4.32 9.01 -11.29
N LEU A 222 4.87 8.11 -12.11
CA LEU A 222 5.56 8.52 -13.34
C LEU A 222 4.60 9.25 -14.29
N HIS A 223 3.40 8.71 -14.50
CA HIS A 223 2.36 9.37 -15.29
C HIS A 223 2.04 10.78 -14.76
N ASP A 224 1.82 10.93 -13.46
CA ASP A 224 1.43 12.19 -12.84
C ASP A 224 2.55 13.22 -12.88
N VAL A 225 3.81 12.79 -12.72
CA VAL A 225 4.99 13.65 -12.87
C VAL A 225 5.13 14.14 -14.31
N GLU A 226 5.00 13.25 -15.30
CA GLU A 226 5.08 13.67 -16.70
C GLU A 226 3.93 14.63 -17.05
N VAL A 227 2.70 14.38 -16.59
CA VAL A 227 1.56 15.29 -16.78
C VAL A 227 1.82 16.65 -16.14
N ALA A 228 2.21 16.69 -14.86
CA ALA A 228 2.49 17.94 -14.15
C ALA A 228 3.65 18.72 -14.80
N TYR A 229 4.67 18.02 -15.28
CA TYR A 229 5.78 18.62 -16.02
C TYR A 229 5.29 19.29 -17.31
N TRP A 230 4.49 18.60 -18.13
CA TRP A 230 3.97 19.16 -19.37
C TRP A 230 2.96 20.29 -19.14
N GLU A 231 2.20 20.26 -18.05
CA GLU A 231 1.32 21.37 -17.65
C GLU A 231 2.12 22.61 -17.24
N LEU A 232 3.23 22.46 -16.52
CA LEU A 232 4.13 23.58 -16.20
C LEU A 232 4.78 24.16 -17.46
N VAL A 233 5.25 23.31 -18.38
CA VAL A 233 5.81 23.76 -19.67
C VAL A 233 4.77 24.55 -20.46
N ALA A 234 3.52 24.07 -20.53
CA ALA A 234 2.44 24.77 -21.19
C ALA A 234 2.13 26.12 -20.53
N ALA A 235 2.03 26.17 -19.20
CA ALA A 235 1.77 27.40 -18.45
C ALA A 235 2.86 28.47 -18.69
N LEU A 236 4.14 28.06 -18.73
CA LEU A 236 5.24 28.97 -19.05
C LEU A 236 5.16 29.52 -20.47
N GLN A 237 4.77 28.69 -21.45
CA GLN A 237 4.56 29.18 -22.82
C GLN A 237 3.38 30.15 -22.91
N GLN A 238 2.31 29.94 -22.14
CA GLN A 238 1.19 30.89 -22.06
C GLN A 238 1.61 32.20 -21.41
N LEU A 239 2.45 32.14 -20.38
CA LEU A 239 3.04 33.32 -19.75
C LEU A 239 3.86 34.14 -20.76
N ASP A 240 4.68 33.49 -21.58
CA ASP A 240 5.46 34.17 -22.63
C ASP A 240 4.55 34.81 -23.70
N VAL A 241 3.44 34.15 -24.07
CA VAL A 241 2.42 34.71 -24.97
C VAL A 241 1.73 35.91 -24.34
N ALA A 242 1.35 35.84 -23.05
CA ALA A 242 0.70 36.93 -22.32
C ALA A 242 1.62 38.16 -22.17
N ARG A 243 2.91 37.93 -21.86
CA ARG A 243 3.92 39.00 -21.81
C ARG A 243 4.09 39.69 -23.16
N SER A 244 4.27 38.90 -24.23
CA SER A 244 4.39 39.42 -25.59
C SER A 244 3.14 40.20 -26.02
N ALA A 245 1.95 39.73 -25.63
CA ALA A 245 0.70 40.45 -25.87
C ALA A 245 0.66 41.79 -25.14
N LEU A 246 1.03 41.84 -23.86
CA LEU A 246 1.05 43.08 -23.09
C LEU A 246 2.02 44.12 -23.68
N ASP A 247 3.23 43.70 -24.08
CA ASP A 247 4.22 44.58 -24.69
C ASP A 247 3.73 45.16 -26.02
N LEU A 248 3.04 44.34 -26.82
CA LEU A 248 2.38 44.80 -28.03
C LEU A 248 1.26 45.81 -27.74
N GLY A 249 0.49 45.60 -26.67
CA GLY A 249 -0.58 46.51 -26.25
C GLY A 249 -0.03 47.87 -25.80
N ARG A 250 1.06 47.87 -25.01
CA ARG A 250 1.77 49.10 -24.58
C ARG A 250 2.35 49.87 -25.76
N SER A 251 2.90 49.14 -26.73
CA SER A 251 3.40 49.73 -27.98
C SER A 251 2.27 50.38 -28.78
N GLN A 252 1.07 49.78 -28.80
CA GLN A 252 -0.10 50.36 -29.46
C GLN A 252 -0.55 51.67 -28.79
N VAL A 253 -0.66 51.69 -27.46
CA VAL A 253 -1.00 52.93 -26.71
C VAL A 253 -0.02 54.05 -27.06
N SER A 254 1.28 53.75 -27.10
CA SER A 254 2.31 54.73 -27.45
C SER A 254 2.14 55.29 -28.87
N ARG A 255 1.67 54.47 -29.83
CA ARG A 255 1.38 54.89 -31.20
C ARG A 255 0.14 55.77 -31.29
N GLU A 256 -0.96 55.39 -30.64
CA GLU A 256 -2.19 56.21 -30.68
C GLU A 256 -2.01 57.55 -29.96
N GLU A 257 -1.24 57.59 -28.87
CA GLU A 257 -0.84 58.84 -28.22
C GLU A 257 0.06 59.72 -29.10
N ALA A 258 0.83 59.13 -30.01
CA ALA A 258 1.60 59.90 -30.99
C ALA A 258 0.70 60.48 -32.09
N ARG A 259 -0.29 59.71 -32.59
CA ARG A 259 -1.25 60.19 -33.61
C ARG A 259 -2.12 61.34 -33.10
N ILE A 260 -2.63 61.24 -31.86
CA ILE A 260 -3.44 62.32 -31.28
C ILE A 260 -2.62 63.61 -31.11
N ARG A 261 -1.32 63.51 -30.77
CA ARG A 261 -0.40 64.67 -30.73
C ARG A 261 -0.12 65.26 -32.12
N ALA A 262 -0.11 64.42 -33.15
CA ALA A 262 0.04 64.83 -34.55
C ALA A 262 -1.26 65.40 -35.15
N GLY A 263 -2.39 65.33 -34.43
CA GLY A 263 -3.69 65.83 -34.87
C GLY A 263 -4.49 64.85 -35.76
N ASP A 264 -4.04 63.61 -35.88
CA ASP A 264 -4.57 62.59 -36.81
C ASP A 264 -5.06 61.33 -36.06
N GLY A 265 -5.51 61.50 -34.82
CA GLY A 265 -6.04 60.41 -33.99
C GLY A 265 -7.16 60.88 -33.07
N THR A 266 -7.96 59.95 -32.55
CA THR A 266 -9.08 60.26 -31.65
C THR A 266 -8.81 59.84 -30.21
N GLU A 267 -9.44 60.52 -29.24
CA GLU A 267 -9.37 60.12 -27.83
C GLU A 267 -10.01 58.74 -27.60
N VAL A 268 -10.96 58.36 -28.45
CA VAL A 268 -11.59 57.02 -28.44
C VAL A 268 -10.56 55.93 -28.75
N ASP A 269 -9.67 56.13 -29.73
CA ASP A 269 -8.64 55.15 -30.10
C ASP A 269 -7.64 54.92 -28.95
N VAL A 270 -7.24 55.99 -28.27
CA VAL A 270 -6.37 55.92 -27.09
C VAL A 270 -7.07 55.21 -25.93
N LEU A 271 -8.34 55.52 -25.67
CA LEU A 271 -9.12 54.87 -24.61
C LEU A 271 -9.30 53.37 -24.88
N GLN A 272 -9.55 52.99 -26.13
CA GLN A 272 -9.66 51.59 -26.54
C GLN A 272 -8.33 50.84 -26.36
N ALA A 273 -7.21 51.43 -26.80
CA ALA A 273 -5.89 50.85 -26.62
C ALA A 273 -5.51 50.68 -25.13
N ARG A 274 -5.86 51.66 -24.27
CA ARG A 274 -5.66 51.57 -22.82
C ARG A 274 -6.52 50.49 -22.16
N THR A 275 -7.77 50.34 -22.60
CA THR A 275 -8.66 49.28 -22.13
C THR A 275 -8.06 47.90 -22.43
N GLU A 276 -7.51 47.72 -23.63
CA GLU A 276 -6.83 46.47 -24.02
C GLU A 276 -5.60 46.18 -23.17
N VAL A 277 -4.78 47.19 -22.83
CA VAL A 277 -3.65 47.02 -21.90
C VAL A 277 -4.11 46.56 -20.52
N ALA A 278 -5.22 47.07 -20.01
CA ALA A 278 -5.78 46.63 -18.73
C ALA A 278 -6.20 45.14 -18.80
N THR A 279 -6.92 44.73 -19.84
CA THR A 279 -7.32 43.33 -20.06
C THR A 279 -6.10 42.40 -20.18
N ARG A 280 -5.06 42.82 -20.92
CA ARG A 280 -3.81 42.03 -21.06
C ARG A 280 -3.01 41.95 -19.77
N THR A 281 -3.09 42.99 -18.93
CA THR A 281 -2.48 42.98 -17.60
C THR A 281 -3.15 41.95 -16.70
N GLU A 282 -4.49 41.87 -16.71
CA GLU A 282 -5.21 40.82 -15.99
C GLU A 282 -4.83 39.42 -16.48
N ALA A 283 -4.81 39.21 -17.80
CA ALA A 283 -4.41 37.92 -18.39
C ALA A 283 -2.97 37.52 -18.03
N LEU A 284 -2.04 38.49 -17.94
CA LEU A 284 -0.68 38.24 -17.48
C LEU A 284 -0.65 37.78 -16.02
N LEU A 285 -1.35 38.47 -15.12
CA LEU A 285 -1.43 38.09 -13.70
C LEU A 285 -2.03 36.69 -13.53
N GLN A 286 -3.05 36.34 -14.31
CA GLN A 286 -3.63 34.99 -14.33
C GLN A 286 -2.61 33.94 -14.79
N ALA A 287 -1.83 34.23 -15.83
CA ALA A 287 -0.79 33.32 -16.32
C ALA A 287 0.37 33.16 -15.32
N GLU A 288 0.77 34.23 -14.62
CA GLU A 288 1.77 34.18 -13.56
C GLU A 288 1.31 33.30 -12.40
N ASN A 289 0.05 33.45 -11.98
CA ASN A 289 -0.54 32.61 -10.94
C ASN A 289 -0.68 31.13 -11.37
N ASP A 290 -1.06 30.85 -12.63
CA ASP A 290 -1.11 29.47 -13.14
C ASP A 290 0.28 28.83 -13.15
N VAL A 291 1.33 29.55 -13.56
CA VAL A 291 2.72 29.05 -13.49
C VAL A 291 3.12 28.71 -12.06
N ALA A 292 2.81 29.56 -11.09
CA ALA A 292 3.07 29.29 -9.67
C ALA A 292 2.36 28.01 -9.22
N GLN A 293 1.06 27.89 -9.53
CA GLN A 293 0.26 26.71 -9.19
C GLN A 293 0.79 25.42 -9.82
N ARG A 294 1.12 25.42 -11.12
CA ARG A 294 1.71 24.25 -11.81
C ARG A 294 3.09 23.90 -11.29
N GLY A 295 3.87 24.91 -10.91
CA GLY A 295 5.16 24.74 -10.25
C GLY A 295 5.02 23.97 -8.95
N ASP A 296 4.07 24.37 -8.10
CA ASP A 296 3.84 23.74 -6.80
C ASP A 296 3.22 22.34 -6.92
N ASP A 297 2.37 22.10 -7.93
CA ASP A 297 1.87 20.77 -8.26
C ASP A 297 3.01 19.80 -8.63
N LEU A 298 3.99 20.24 -9.42
CA LEU A 298 5.18 19.43 -9.75
C LEU A 298 6.09 19.26 -8.53
N LYS A 299 6.35 20.32 -7.75
CA LYS A 299 7.18 20.26 -6.53
C LYS A 299 6.65 19.22 -5.55
N ARG A 300 5.33 19.15 -5.35
CA ARG A 300 4.67 18.17 -4.47
C ARG A 300 4.95 16.72 -4.87
N LEU A 301 5.17 16.44 -6.15
CA LEU A 301 5.47 15.08 -6.63
C LEU A 301 6.96 14.73 -6.54
N VAL A 302 7.83 15.73 -6.63
CA VAL A 302 9.29 15.59 -6.79
C VAL A 302 10.06 15.77 -5.48
N TYR A 303 9.56 16.60 -4.57
CA TYR A 303 10.19 16.90 -3.28
C TYR A 303 9.43 16.25 -2.11
N ALA A 304 10.19 15.65 -1.20
CA ALA A 304 9.68 15.17 0.09
C ALA A 304 9.82 16.20 1.21
N ASP A 305 10.79 17.10 1.06
CA ASP A 305 11.18 18.06 2.08
C ASP A 305 10.26 19.29 2.09
N ARG A 306 10.04 19.82 3.29
CA ARG A 306 9.28 21.04 3.57
C ARG A 306 10.19 22.26 3.70
N ASP A 307 11.48 22.12 3.43
CA ASP A 307 12.44 23.22 3.40
C ASP A 307 11.94 24.36 2.50
N ALA A 308 11.68 25.52 3.12
CA ALA A 308 11.21 26.72 2.46
C ALA A 308 12.09 27.09 1.24
N SER A 309 13.40 26.82 1.30
CA SER A 309 14.33 27.14 0.20
C SER A 309 13.99 26.44 -1.13
N LEU A 310 13.42 25.24 -1.08
CA LEU A 310 12.99 24.47 -2.25
C LEU A 310 11.64 24.95 -2.79
N TRP A 311 10.78 25.46 -1.91
CA TRP A 311 9.44 25.91 -2.25
C TRP A 311 9.43 27.35 -2.81
N THR A 312 10.36 28.21 -2.38
CA THR A 312 10.50 29.58 -2.92
C THR A 312 11.22 29.63 -4.28
N ARG A 313 12.00 28.61 -4.65
CA ARG A 313 12.71 28.59 -5.94
C ARG A 313 11.76 28.24 -7.10
N PRO A 314 11.67 29.06 -8.15
CA PRO A 314 10.90 28.72 -9.35
C PRO A 314 11.56 27.57 -10.10
N LEU A 315 10.73 26.70 -10.69
CA LEU A 315 11.18 25.61 -11.54
C LEU A 315 11.23 26.06 -12.99
N ARG A 316 12.33 25.75 -13.68
CA ARG A 316 12.51 26.01 -15.11
C ARG A 316 12.67 24.70 -15.88
N PRO A 317 11.62 24.18 -16.52
CA PRO A 317 11.69 23.05 -17.43
C PRO A 317 12.72 23.29 -18.54
N THR A 318 13.56 22.30 -18.84
CA THR A 318 14.56 22.37 -19.92
C THR A 318 14.23 21.47 -21.12
N THR A 319 13.34 20.51 -20.95
CA THR A 319 12.86 19.63 -22.03
C THR A 319 11.74 20.30 -22.82
N ASP A 320 11.93 20.43 -24.13
CA ASP A 320 10.93 20.99 -25.05
C ASP A 320 9.73 20.06 -25.27
N LEU A 321 8.60 20.66 -25.65
CA LEU A 321 7.39 19.90 -26.02
C LEU A 321 7.66 19.02 -27.25
N PRO A 322 7.16 17.77 -27.27
CA PRO A 322 7.31 16.90 -28.41
C PRO A 322 6.59 17.45 -29.65
N SER A 323 7.31 17.47 -30.76
CA SER A 323 6.76 17.79 -32.08
C SER A 323 5.94 16.61 -32.59
N ALA A 324 4.75 16.88 -33.15
CA ALA A 324 4.01 15.88 -33.91
C ALA A 324 4.57 15.78 -35.34
N ASP A 325 4.75 14.56 -35.83
CA ASP A 325 5.08 14.26 -37.23
C ASP A 325 3.81 13.73 -37.94
N ASP A 326 3.76 13.87 -39.27
CA ASP A 326 2.66 13.39 -40.11
C ASP A 326 2.52 11.86 -40.07
N ARG A 327 3.61 11.14 -39.76
CA ARG A 327 3.67 9.67 -39.71
C ARG A 327 4.05 9.17 -38.33
N ILE A 328 3.09 9.18 -37.41
CA ILE A 328 3.27 8.53 -36.10
C ILE A 328 3.16 7.02 -36.28
N ASP A 329 4.23 6.32 -35.90
CA ASP A 329 4.23 4.87 -35.78
C ASP A 329 3.47 4.48 -34.50
N LEU A 330 2.19 4.11 -34.67
CA LEU A 330 1.34 3.62 -33.60
C LEU A 330 1.16 2.12 -33.73
N PRO A 331 1.29 1.34 -32.62
CA PRO A 331 1.04 -0.08 -32.65
C PRO A 331 -0.42 -0.34 -33.06
N HIS A 332 -0.65 -1.47 -33.73
CA HIS A 332 -2.01 -1.94 -33.95
C HIS A 332 -2.67 -2.22 -32.60
N TRP A 333 -3.97 -1.93 -32.48
CA TRP A 333 -4.65 -2.01 -31.18
C TRP A 333 -4.65 -3.43 -30.59
N GLN A 334 -4.58 -4.46 -31.43
CA GLN A 334 -4.50 -5.86 -30.98
C GLN A 334 -3.16 -6.13 -30.28
N ASP A 335 -2.04 -5.68 -30.85
CA ASP A 335 -0.71 -5.87 -30.26
C ASP A 335 -0.56 -5.06 -28.96
N ALA A 336 -1.08 -3.83 -28.97
CA ALA A 336 -1.15 -2.99 -27.78
C ALA A 336 -2.02 -3.63 -26.68
N PHE A 337 -3.12 -4.28 -27.04
CA PHE A 337 -3.98 -4.98 -26.09
C PHE A 337 -3.33 -6.25 -25.53
N GLN A 338 -2.61 -7.03 -26.35
CA GLN A 338 -1.83 -8.18 -25.84
C GLN A 338 -0.74 -7.75 -24.85
N THR A 339 -0.10 -6.61 -25.12
CA THR A 339 0.83 -6.00 -24.17
C THR A 339 0.11 -5.61 -22.88
N ALA A 340 -1.05 -4.96 -22.98
CA ALA A 340 -1.86 -4.60 -21.82
C ALA A 340 -2.27 -5.81 -20.97
N LEU A 341 -2.70 -6.91 -21.59
CA LEU A 341 -3.08 -8.15 -20.90
C LEU A 341 -1.96 -8.73 -20.02
N THR A 342 -0.70 -8.50 -20.38
CA THR A 342 0.46 -9.05 -19.66
C THR A 342 1.10 -8.06 -18.69
N ARG A 343 1.04 -6.77 -18.99
CA ARG A 343 1.79 -5.73 -18.24
C ARG A 343 0.93 -4.87 -17.31
N ARG A 344 -0.39 -4.82 -17.48
CA ARG A 344 -1.26 -4.00 -16.62
C ARG A 344 -1.36 -4.60 -15.20
N PRO A 345 -0.93 -3.86 -14.15
CA PRO A 345 -0.98 -4.34 -12.77
C PRO A 345 -2.38 -4.72 -12.31
N GLU A 346 -3.41 -3.96 -12.67
CA GLU A 346 -4.80 -4.21 -12.29
C GLU A 346 -5.36 -5.53 -12.85
N LEU A 347 -4.95 -5.93 -14.06
CA LEU A 347 -5.32 -7.22 -14.64
C LEU A 347 -4.60 -8.37 -13.93
N ARG A 348 -3.36 -8.14 -13.49
CA ARG A 348 -2.62 -9.11 -12.68
C ARG A 348 -3.28 -9.29 -11.31
N THR A 349 -3.69 -8.21 -10.65
CA THR A 349 -4.46 -8.25 -9.40
C THR A 349 -5.78 -9.01 -9.56
N ALA A 350 -6.55 -8.74 -10.61
CA ALA A 350 -7.79 -9.47 -10.87
C ALA A 350 -7.58 -10.99 -11.05
N ARG A 351 -6.46 -11.41 -11.68
CA ARG A 351 -6.09 -12.84 -11.76
C ARG A 351 -5.73 -13.43 -10.40
N LEU A 352 -5.03 -12.68 -9.56
CA LEU A 352 -4.72 -13.10 -8.19
C LEU A 352 -5.98 -13.25 -7.32
N ASP A 353 -7.03 -12.46 -7.58
CA ASP A 353 -8.33 -12.61 -6.92
C ASP A 353 -9.06 -13.90 -7.32
N VAL A 354 -8.95 -14.31 -8.59
CA VAL A 354 -9.42 -15.61 -9.08
C VAL A 354 -8.66 -16.75 -8.38
N ASP A 355 -7.34 -16.65 -8.27
CA ASP A 355 -6.52 -17.65 -7.60
C ASP A 355 -6.84 -17.75 -6.09
N THR A 356 -7.05 -16.60 -5.42
CA THR A 356 -7.51 -16.55 -4.02
C THR A 356 -8.86 -17.27 -3.86
N SER A 357 -9.81 -16.97 -4.75
CA SER A 357 -11.14 -17.60 -4.74
C SER A 357 -11.07 -19.11 -5.02
N ARG A 358 -10.11 -19.54 -5.84
CA ARG A 358 -9.84 -20.97 -6.10
C ARG A 358 -9.32 -21.68 -4.86
N ILE A 359 -8.38 -21.09 -4.13
CA ILE A 359 -7.87 -21.67 -2.87
C ILE A 359 -9.01 -21.78 -1.84
N SER A 360 -9.84 -20.75 -1.72
CA SER A 360 -11.03 -20.77 -0.86
C SER A 360 -12.02 -21.89 -1.24
N LEU A 361 -12.24 -22.15 -2.53
CA LEU A 361 -13.05 -23.29 -2.99
C LEU A 361 -12.40 -24.64 -2.62
N THR A 362 -11.10 -24.79 -2.82
CA THR A 362 -10.36 -26.00 -2.43
C THR A 362 -10.50 -26.27 -0.93
N ARG A 363 -10.36 -25.24 -0.10
CA ARG A 363 -10.55 -25.35 1.36
C ARG A 363 -11.97 -25.77 1.72
N ALA A 364 -12.98 -25.09 1.18
CA ALA A 364 -14.39 -25.40 1.45
C ALA A 364 -14.80 -26.81 0.96
N THR A 365 -14.20 -27.27 -0.16
CA THR A 365 -14.42 -28.62 -0.67
C THR A 365 -13.88 -29.68 0.29
N SER A 366 -12.68 -29.46 0.84
CA SER A 366 -12.09 -30.34 1.87
C SER A 366 -12.90 -30.33 3.17
N GLU A 367 -13.35 -29.16 3.64
CA GLU A 367 -14.19 -29.01 4.83
C GLU A 367 -15.53 -29.75 4.72
N ARG A 368 -16.08 -29.87 3.49
CA ARG A 368 -17.31 -30.64 3.25
C ARG A 368 -17.12 -32.15 3.41
N LEU A 369 -15.91 -32.68 3.23
CA LEU A 369 -15.66 -34.12 3.38
C LEU A 369 -15.90 -34.58 4.82
N TYR A 370 -16.02 -35.89 5.03
CA TYR A 370 -16.11 -36.50 6.36
C TYR A 370 -14.72 -36.57 7.00
N GLY A 371 -14.66 -36.60 8.34
CA GLY A 371 -13.40 -36.80 9.04
C GLY A 371 -13.02 -38.27 9.03
N LEU A 372 -11.78 -38.56 8.63
CA LEU A 372 -11.17 -39.87 8.75
C LEU A 372 -9.73 -39.62 9.15
N ASP A 373 -9.36 -39.94 10.37
CA ASP A 373 -8.07 -39.56 10.96
C ASP A 373 -7.34 -40.81 11.44
N LEU A 374 -6.07 -40.94 11.06
CA LEU A 374 -5.17 -41.99 11.53
C LEU A 374 -4.26 -41.43 12.62
N GLU A 375 -4.23 -42.08 13.78
CA GLU A 375 -3.31 -41.78 14.87
C GLU A 375 -2.47 -43.02 15.19
N LEU A 376 -1.15 -42.87 15.12
CA LEU A 376 -0.19 -43.88 15.52
C LEU A 376 0.58 -43.34 16.71
N SER A 377 0.71 -44.12 17.79
CA SER A 377 1.54 -43.69 18.92
C SER A 377 2.27 -44.85 19.59
N VAL A 378 3.44 -44.52 20.13
CA VAL A 378 4.20 -45.36 21.04
C VAL A 378 4.34 -44.61 22.35
N ALA A 379 4.10 -45.27 23.46
CA ALA A 379 4.26 -44.70 24.79
C ALA A 379 4.95 -45.68 25.73
N SER A 380 5.77 -45.19 26.64
CA SER A 380 6.28 -45.96 27.78
C SER A 380 5.99 -45.16 29.04
N GLY A 381 5.58 -45.82 30.11
CA GLY A 381 5.43 -45.17 31.39
C GLY A 381 5.87 -46.10 32.50
N ALA A 382 6.55 -45.53 33.48
CA ALA A 382 7.04 -46.24 34.64
C ALA A 382 6.62 -45.52 35.91
N VAL A 383 6.51 -46.31 36.98
CA VAL A 383 5.98 -45.89 38.25
C VAL A 383 6.94 -46.37 39.33
N ASP A 384 7.60 -45.45 40.03
CA ASP A 384 8.60 -45.79 41.05
C ASP A 384 8.66 -44.71 42.16
N PRO A 385 8.91 -45.08 43.43
CA PRO A 385 9.15 -44.10 44.49
C PRO A 385 10.39 -43.24 44.29
N LEU A 386 11.36 -43.70 43.50
CA LEU A 386 12.59 -42.99 43.16
C LEU A 386 12.48 -42.39 41.77
N TYR A 387 12.50 -41.06 41.68
CA TYR A 387 12.49 -40.33 40.41
C TYR A 387 13.51 -40.84 39.36
N PRO A 388 14.80 -41.07 39.70
CA PRO A 388 15.77 -41.54 38.71
C PRO A 388 15.40 -42.89 38.07
N GLN A 389 14.73 -43.77 38.83
CA GLN A 389 14.32 -45.08 38.35
C GLN A 389 13.10 -44.97 37.44
N ALA A 390 12.06 -44.24 37.86
CA ALA A 390 10.89 -43.96 37.02
C ALA A 390 11.28 -43.31 35.69
N LEU A 391 12.21 -42.36 35.71
CA LEU A 391 12.70 -41.69 34.52
C LEU A 391 13.49 -42.65 33.62
N SER A 392 14.42 -43.43 34.19
CA SER A 392 15.24 -44.38 33.44
C SER A 392 14.38 -45.43 32.74
N ASP A 393 13.46 -46.04 33.47
CA ASP A 393 12.60 -47.10 32.94
C ASP A 393 11.66 -46.59 31.83
N THR A 394 11.23 -45.32 31.96
CA THR A 394 10.43 -44.63 30.94
C THR A 394 11.25 -44.34 29.67
N LEU A 395 12.46 -43.77 29.81
CA LEU A 395 13.33 -43.40 28.69
C LEU A 395 13.94 -44.63 27.97
N GLU A 396 14.18 -45.72 28.70
CA GLU A 396 14.62 -47.00 28.15
C GLU A 396 13.48 -47.78 27.46
N LEU A 397 12.25 -47.26 27.51
CA LEU A 397 11.06 -47.88 26.94
C LEU A 397 10.82 -49.30 27.48
N GLN A 398 11.01 -49.53 28.79
CA GLN A 398 10.87 -50.86 29.39
C GLN A 398 9.44 -51.42 29.33
N PHE A 399 8.43 -50.55 29.36
CA PHE A 399 7.01 -50.92 29.29
C PHE A 399 6.31 -50.25 28.09
N PRO A 400 6.68 -50.62 26.85
CA PRO A 400 6.18 -49.93 25.67
C PRO A 400 4.73 -50.34 25.35
N ARG A 401 3.93 -49.36 24.95
CA ARG A 401 2.56 -49.47 24.47
C ARG A 401 2.51 -48.92 23.06
N TYR A 402 2.01 -49.73 22.14
CA TYR A 402 1.79 -49.33 20.74
C TYR A 402 0.29 -49.20 20.51
N GLN A 403 -0.13 -48.09 19.90
CA GLN A 403 -1.53 -47.82 19.62
C GLN A 403 -1.69 -47.30 18.19
N ALA A 404 -2.66 -47.87 17.47
CA ALA A 404 -3.13 -47.36 16.20
C ALA A 404 -4.64 -47.11 16.32
N VAL A 405 -5.07 -45.88 16.07
CA VAL A 405 -6.48 -45.47 16.10
C VAL A 405 -6.87 -44.96 14.72
N LEU A 406 -8.00 -45.45 14.21
CA LEU A 406 -8.64 -44.92 13.02
C LEU A 406 -10.00 -44.35 13.42
N SER A 407 -10.14 -43.03 13.35
CA SER A 407 -11.33 -42.30 13.79
C SER A 407 -12.13 -41.81 12.59
N TYR A 408 -13.41 -42.18 12.50
CA TYR A 408 -14.32 -41.72 11.43
C TYR A 408 -15.44 -40.86 12.01
N ASN A 409 -15.61 -39.63 11.50
CA ASN A 409 -16.70 -38.73 11.87
C ASN A 409 -17.50 -38.26 10.63
N MET A 410 -18.83 -38.43 10.68
CA MET A 410 -19.74 -38.09 9.58
C MET A 410 -20.91 -37.22 10.07
N PRO A 411 -20.86 -35.89 9.88
CA PRO A 411 -22.04 -35.05 10.12
C PRO A 411 -23.12 -35.37 9.07
N LEU A 412 -24.29 -35.82 9.52
CA LEU A 412 -25.34 -36.31 8.62
C LEU A 412 -25.94 -35.21 7.74
N GLN A 413 -26.28 -34.05 8.32
CA GLN A 413 -26.91 -32.95 7.56
C GLN A 413 -25.90 -32.05 6.85
N ASN A 414 -24.71 -31.86 7.44
CA ASN A 414 -23.58 -31.05 6.96
C ASN A 414 -23.93 -29.76 6.19
N ARG A 415 -25.01 -29.06 6.59
CA ARG A 415 -25.58 -27.92 5.83
C ARG A 415 -24.61 -26.76 5.74
N THR A 416 -23.89 -26.48 6.82
CA THR A 416 -22.91 -25.39 6.88
C THR A 416 -21.79 -25.58 5.87
N ALA A 417 -21.10 -26.73 5.87
CA ALA A 417 -19.99 -26.97 4.94
C ALA A 417 -20.47 -27.10 3.48
N SER A 418 -21.63 -27.73 3.26
CA SER A 418 -22.23 -27.84 1.92
C SER A 418 -22.55 -26.46 1.31
N ASN A 419 -23.19 -25.57 2.07
CA ASN A 419 -23.48 -24.23 1.59
C ASN A 419 -22.22 -23.35 1.52
N ALA A 420 -21.23 -23.56 2.38
CA ALA A 420 -19.94 -22.86 2.31
C ALA A 420 -19.19 -23.20 1.01
N GLU A 421 -19.15 -24.46 0.58
CA GLU A 421 -18.58 -24.86 -0.71
C GLU A 421 -19.34 -24.23 -1.89
N ARG A 422 -20.68 -24.28 -1.86
CA ARG A 422 -21.52 -23.64 -2.90
C ARG A 422 -21.24 -22.14 -2.98
N ALA A 423 -21.17 -21.45 -1.84
CA ALA A 423 -20.84 -20.04 -1.80
C ALA A 423 -19.41 -19.78 -2.33
N ALA A 424 -18.42 -20.61 -2.00
CA ALA A 424 -17.07 -20.48 -2.52
C ALA A 424 -17.00 -20.69 -4.04
N ARG A 425 -17.80 -21.62 -4.58
CA ARG A 425 -17.93 -21.85 -6.02
C ARG A 425 -18.51 -20.63 -6.75
N GLU A 426 -19.57 -20.05 -6.21
CA GLU A 426 -20.16 -18.82 -6.79
C GLU A 426 -19.21 -17.62 -6.66
N ARG A 427 -18.43 -17.51 -5.58
CA ARG A 427 -17.38 -16.48 -5.45
C ARG A 427 -16.30 -16.63 -6.51
N LEU A 428 -15.83 -17.86 -6.77
CA LEU A 428 -14.88 -18.12 -7.86
C LEU A 428 -15.46 -17.69 -9.20
N ARG A 429 -16.71 -18.06 -9.49
CA ARG A 429 -17.38 -17.62 -10.72
C ARG A 429 -17.49 -16.10 -10.81
N GLY A 430 -17.84 -15.43 -9.70
CA GLY A 430 -17.88 -13.97 -9.62
C GLY A 430 -16.51 -13.33 -9.91
N SER A 431 -15.43 -13.87 -9.35
CA SER A 431 -14.07 -13.37 -9.62
C SER A 431 -13.63 -13.55 -11.08
N GLN A 432 -14.07 -14.63 -11.74
CA GLN A 432 -13.79 -14.87 -13.17
C GLN A 432 -14.51 -13.86 -14.05
N ILE A 433 -15.78 -13.57 -13.76
CA ILE A 433 -16.53 -12.53 -14.46
C ILE A 433 -15.90 -11.15 -14.25
N ALA A 434 -15.47 -10.83 -13.02
CA ALA A 434 -14.78 -9.58 -12.73
C ALA A 434 -13.46 -9.43 -13.51
N LEU A 435 -12.71 -10.52 -13.71
CA LEU A 435 -11.54 -10.54 -14.58
C LEU A 435 -11.91 -10.26 -16.05
N GLU A 436 -12.95 -10.92 -16.58
CA GLU A 436 -13.45 -10.67 -17.94
C GLU A 436 -13.88 -9.20 -18.13
N GLU A 437 -14.60 -8.63 -17.15
CA GLU A 437 -14.98 -7.21 -17.15
C GLU A 437 -13.75 -6.29 -17.16
N ALA A 438 -12.73 -6.58 -16.35
CA ALA A 438 -11.48 -5.81 -16.32
C ALA A 438 -10.74 -5.89 -17.66
N GLU A 439 -10.71 -7.05 -18.32
CA GLU A 439 -10.11 -7.22 -19.65
C GLU A 439 -10.87 -6.44 -20.73
N ILE A 440 -12.21 -6.40 -20.67
CA ILE A 440 -13.04 -5.59 -21.58
C ILE A 440 -12.81 -4.08 -21.35
N MET A 441 -12.72 -3.64 -20.10
CA MET A 441 -12.39 -2.25 -19.78
C MET A 441 -11.00 -1.88 -20.33
N ALA A 442 -10.01 -2.76 -20.15
CA ALA A 442 -8.66 -2.55 -20.67
C ALA A 442 -8.63 -2.44 -22.20
N LEU A 443 -9.41 -3.26 -22.91
CA LEU A 443 -9.59 -3.16 -24.36
C LEU A 443 -10.14 -1.78 -24.76
N GLY A 444 -11.16 -1.30 -24.04
CA GLY A 444 -11.76 0.02 -24.25
C GLY A 444 -10.74 1.15 -24.08
N ASP A 445 -9.91 1.07 -23.02
CA ASP A 445 -8.88 2.06 -22.71
C ASP A 445 -7.79 2.12 -23.77
N VAL A 446 -7.24 0.97 -24.19
CA VAL A 446 -6.21 0.90 -25.23
C VAL A 446 -6.72 1.51 -26.54
N ARG A 447 -7.93 1.13 -26.96
CA ARG A 447 -8.54 1.66 -28.19
C ARG A 447 -8.82 3.16 -28.09
N ARG A 448 -9.17 3.66 -26.91
CA ARG A 448 -9.37 5.10 -26.66
C ARG A 448 -8.04 5.85 -26.74
N ALA A 449 -7.01 5.35 -26.07
CA ALA A 449 -5.68 5.98 -26.02
C ALA A 449 -5.04 6.08 -27.41
N ILE A 450 -5.09 5.02 -28.23
CA ILE A 450 -4.56 5.05 -29.61
C ILE A 450 -5.28 6.11 -30.46
N ARG A 451 -6.61 6.19 -30.36
CA ARG A 451 -7.41 7.20 -31.08
C ARG A 451 -7.09 8.61 -30.59
N GLU A 452 -6.92 8.78 -29.28
CA GLU A 452 -6.56 10.06 -28.67
C GLU A 452 -5.21 10.56 -29.17
N VAL A 453 -4.16 9.72 -29.16
CA VAL A 453 -2.84 10.08 -29.66
C VAL A 453 -2.91 10.51 -31.13
N ARG A 454 -3.64 9.76 -31.97
CA ARG A 454 -3.82 10.10 -33.38
C ARG A 454 -4.53 11.45 -33.56
N PHE A 455 -5.59 11.68 -32.79
CA PHE A 455 -6.33 12.95 -32.83
C PHE A 455 -5.45 14.12 -32.37
N ARG A 456 -4.74 13.98 -31.25
CA ARG A 456 -3.88 15.04 -30.71
C ARG A 456 -2.73 15.40 -31.62
N ALA A 457 -2.15 14.42 -32.30
CA ALA A 457 -1.15 14.66 -33.33
C ALA A 457 -1.66 15.54 -34.47
N GLN A 458 -2.83 15.20 -35.02
CA GLN A 458 -3.47 16.01 -36.07
C GLN A 458 -3.84 17.41 -35.57
N ALA A 459 -4.28 17.53 -34.31
CA ALA A 459 -4.58 18.81 -33.69
C ALA A 459 -3.33 19.69 -33.56
N VAL A 460 -2.16 19.13 -33.23
CA VAL A 460 -0.88 19.86 -33.20
C VAL A 460 -0.51 20.39 -34.58
N LEU A 461 -0.63 19.57 -35.62
CA LEU A 461 -0.35 19.98 -37.01
C LEU A 461 -1.28 21.11 -37.46
N ALA A 462 -2.58 20.99 -37.19
CA ALA A 462 -3.57 22.02 -37.50
C ALA A 462 -3.34 23.32 -36.72
N ALA A 463 -3.04 23.23 -35.42
CA ALA A 463 -2.76 24.40 -34.57
C ALA A 463 -1.45 25.10 -34.98
N ASN A 464 -0.43 24.33 -35.37
CA ASN A 464 0.80 24.87 -35.94
C ASN A 464 0.54 25.67 -37.22
N GLN A 465 -0.23 25.10 -38.15
CA GLN A 465 -0.59 25.78 -39.38
C GLN A 465 -1.43 27.04 -39.12
N SER A 466 -2.39 26.96 -38.19
CA SER A 466 -3.20 28.10 -37.78
C SER A 466 -2.34 29.25 -37.21
N ALA A 467 -1.36 28.95 -36.36
CA ALA A 467 -0.44 29.95 -35.82
C ALA A 467 0.44 30.60 -36.90
N VAL A 468 0.92 29.83 -37.87
CA VAL A 468 1.71 30.34 -39.00
C VAL A 468 0.86 31.29 -39.87
N LEU A 469 -0.37 30.89 -40.21
CA LEU A 469 -1.28 31.70 -41.02
C LEU A 469 -1.74 32.96 -40.29
N ALA A 470 -2.07 32.87 -38.99
CA ALA A 470 -2.46 34.02 -38.18
C ALA A 470 -1.32 35.06 -38.08
N ARG A 471 -0.07 34.60 -38.00
CA ARG A 471 1.10 35.48 -38.01
C ARG A 471 1.25 36.20 -39.34
N ALA A 472 1.14 35.47 -40.45
CA ALA A 472 1.21 36.06 -41.79
C ALA A 472 0.07 37.08 -42.04
N GLN A 473 -1.14 36.81 -41.52
CA GLN A 473 -2.26 37.75 -41.59
C GLN A 473 -1.99 39.03 -40.80
N LEU A 474 -1.47 38.91 -39.57
CA LEU A 474 -1.10 40.08 -38.76
C LEU A 474 -0.03 40.93 -39.46
N GLU A 475 1.02 40.30 -40.01
CA GLU A 475 2.07 41.02 -40.75
C GLU A 475 1.53 41.72 -42.00
N ALA A 476 0.60 41.08 -42.73
CA ALA A 476 -0.04 41.68 -43.88
C ALA A 476 -0.93 42.87 -43.50
N GLU A 477 -1.69 42.77 -42.42
CA GLU A 477 -2.57 43.84 -41.97
C GLU A 477 -1.79 45.03 -41.39
N GLN A 478 -0.68 44.77 -40.69
CA GLN A 478 0.25 45.81 -40.26
C GLN A 478 0.78 46.64 -41.45
N LYS A 479 1.22 45.96 -42.53
CA LYS A 479 1.65 46.65 -43.76
C LYS A 479 0.54 47.47 -44.42
N ARG A 480 -0.71 47.01 -44.33
CA ARG A 480 -1.87 47.76 -44.83
C ARG A 480 -2.19 48.98 -43.97
N LEU A 481 -2.05 48.87 -42.65
CA LEU A 481 -2.19 50.00 -41.73
C LEU A 481 -1.11 51.06 -42.01
N ASP A 482 0.13 50.65 -42.24
CA ASP A 482 1.24 51.56 -42.59
C ASP A 482 1.03 52.29 -43.94
N ALA A 483 0.14 51.77 -44.78
CA ALA A 483 -0.26 52.38 -46.05
C ALA A 483 -1.63 53.09 -45.99
N ASP A 484 -2.20 53.29 -44.79
CA ASP A 484 -3.53 53.86 -44.55
C ASP A 484 -4.69 53.11 -45.23
N LEU A 485 -4.54 51.80 -45.46
CA LEU A 485 -5.53 50.89 -46.08
C LEU A 485 -6.22 49.95 -45.08
N SER A 486 -6.01 50.17 -43.79
CA SER A 486 -6.57 49.40 -42.66
C SER A 486 -6.81 50.32 -41.45
N THR A 487 -7.52 49.83 -40.43
CA THR A 487 -7.71 50.56 -39.17
C THR A 487 -7.03 49.86 -38.00
N THR A 488 -6.74 50.62 -36.95
CA THR A 488 -6.22 50.07 -35.68
C THR A 488 -7.11 48.96 -35.12
N PHE A 489 -8.43 49.05 -35.30
CA PHE A 489 -9.37 48.01 -34.88
C PHE A 489 -9.09 46.66 -35.57
N GLN A 490 -8.87 46.65 -36.89
CA GLN A 490 -8.56 45.40 -37.61
C GLN A 490 -7.23 44.81 -37.15
N VAL A 491 -6.19 45.64 -36.96
CA VAL A 491 -4.90 45.13 -36.46
C VAL A 491 -5.05 44.51 -35.07
N LEU A 492 -5.82 45.12 -34.17
CA LEU A 492 -6.11 44.55 -32.84
C LEU A 492 -6.83 43.20 -32.93
N GLU A 493 -7.80 43.07 -33.84
CA GLU A 493 -8.52 41.81 -34.08
C GLU A 493 -7.57 40.68 -34.55
N PHE A 494 -6.65 40.98 -35.49
CA PHE A 494 -5.65 40.01 -35.94
C PHE A 494 -4.59 39.69 -34.87
N GLN A 495 -4.25 40.66 -34.00
CA GLN A 495 -3.39 40.38 -32.84
C GLN A 495 -4.06 39.39 -31.89
N GLN A 496 -5.34 39.60 -31.57
CA GLN A 496 -6.10 38.70 -30.71
C GLN A 496 -6.21 37.30 -31.33
N THR A 497 -6.42 37.23 -32.66
CA THR A 497 -6.42 35.97 -33.42
C THR A 497 -5.08 35.24 -33.33
N LEU A 498 -3.95 35.94 -33.47
CA LEU A 498 -2.62 35.35 -33.33
C LEU A 498 -2.37 34.86 -31.90
N ILE A 499 -2.74 35.64 -30.88
CA ILE A 499 -2.59 35.27 -29.46
C ILE A 499 -3.37 33.98 -29.18
N ALA A 500 -4.63 33.91 -29.63
CA ALA A 500 -5.46 32.72 -29.49
C ALA A 500 -4.86 31.51 -30.23
N ALA A 501 -4.30 31.71 -31.44
CA ALA A 501 -3.66 30.65 -32.21
C ALA A 501 -2.36 30.13 -31.56
N LEU A 502 -1.52 31.02 -31.01
CA LEU A 502 -0.31 30.65 -30.26
C LEU A 502 -0.66 29.89 -28.97
N SER A 503 -1.67 30.36 -28.25
CA SER A 503 -2.17 29.68 -27.05
C SER A 503 -2.70 28.27 -27.37
N SER A 504 -3.49 28.14 -28.45
CA SER A 504 -4.01 26.87 -28.95
C SER A 504 -2.89 25.92 -29.37
N LYS A 505 -1.86 26.42 -30.07
CA LYS A 505 -0.67 25.64 -30.45
C LYS A 505 0.05 25.06 -29.25
N SER A 506 0.36 25.89 -28.24
CA SER A 506 1.03 25.44 -27.02
C SER A 506 0.23 24.36 -26.30
N ARG A 507 -1.08 24.60 -26.12
CA ARG A 507 -1.99 23.64 -25.49
C ARG A 507 -2.08 22.33 -26.28
N ALA A 508 -2.20 22.38 -27.60
CA ALA A 508 -2.26 21.19 -28.44
C ALA A 508 -1.01 20.32 -28.29
N ALA A 509 0.18 20.93 -28.24
CA ALA A 509 1.44 20.21 -28.06
C ALA A 509 1.54 19.56 -26.67
N ALA A 510 1.11 20.25 -25.61
CA ALA A 510 1.06 19.68 -24.27
C ALA A 510 0.05 18.52 -24.16
N GLU A 511 -1.15 18.65 -24.75
CA GLU A 511 -2.14 17.56 -24.78
C GLU A 511 -1.65 16.35 -25.60
N TYR A 512 -0.88 16.58 -26.66
CA TYR A 512 -0.22 15.50 -27.40
C TYR A 512 0.81 14.77 -26.52
N ALA A 513 1.68 15.49 -25.82
CA ALA A 513 2.63 14.91 -24.89
C ALA A 513 1.93 14.03 -23.83
N LYS A 514 0.88 14.57 -23.19
CA LYS A 514 0.05 13.83 -22.22
C LYS A 514 -0.60 12.59 -22.82
N SER A 515 -1.09 12.67 -24.07
CA SER A 515 -1.72 11.51 -24.73
C SER A 515 -0.75 10.34 -24.96
N LEU A 516 0.53 10.62 -25.23
CA LEU A 516 1.55 9.57 -25.41
C LEU A 516 1.78 8.77 -24.12
N ILE A 517 1.78 9.46 -22.98
CA ILE A 517 1.91 8.85 -21.66
C ILE A 517 0.65 8.09 -21.29
N GLY A 518 -0.52 8.65 -21.63
CA GLY A 518 -1.81 7.96 -21.50
C GLY A 518 -1.86 6.64 -22.27
N LEU A 519 -1.25 6.58 -23.47
CA LEU A 519 -1.10 5.32 -24.23
C LEU A 519 -0.18 4.32 -23.51
N ARG A 520 0.99 4.76 -23.04
CA ARG A 520 1.90 3.89 -22.27
C ARG A 520 1.22 3.34 -21.01
N ARG A 521 0.44 4.17 -20.32
CA ARG A 521 -0.36 3.75 -19.15
C ARG A 521 -1.43 2.74 -19.52
N ALA A 522 -2.18 2.98 -20.61
CA ALA A 522 -3.17 2.03 -21.09
C ALA A 522 -2.57 0.67 -21.50
N GLN A 523 -1.28 0.63 -21.87
CA GLN A 523 -0.52 -0.59 -22.16
C GLN A 523 0.18 -1.19 -20.93
N GLY A 524 0.27 -0.48 -19.80
CA GLY A 524 1.01 -0.90 -18.63
C GLY A 524 2.54 -0.80 -18.78
N THR A 525 3.05 0.05 -19.67
CA THR A 525 4.49 0.18 -20.02
C THR A 525 5.16 1.45 -19.47
N VAL A 526 4.51 2.18 -18.57
CA VAL A 526 5.05 3.43 -18.01
C VAL A 526 6.33 3.15 -17.22
N GLY A 527 7.41 3.88 -17.53
CA GLY A 527 8.70 3.75 -16.85
C GLY A 527 9.58 2.59 -17.32
N GLU A 528 9.21 1.92 -18.41
CA GLU A 528 10.11 1.08 -19.20
C GLU A 528 10.58 1.93 -20.38
N LEU A 529 11.91 2.11 -20.51
CA LEU A 529 12.47 2.79 -21.68
C LEU A 529 11.94 2.08 -22.95
N PRO A 530 11.50 2.80 -23.98
CA PRO A 530 11.18 2.17 -25.25
C PRO A 530 12.41 1.38 -25.71
N PRO A 531 12.25 0.19 -26.32
CA PRO A 531 13.37 -0.66 -26.73
C PRO A 531 14.26 -0.06 -27.85
N ASN A 532 14.30 1.26 -28.06
CA ASN A 532 15.02 1.89 -29.17
C ASN A 532 15.41 3.37 -29.00
N THR A 533 15.82 3.84 -27.80
CA THR A 533 16.40 5.20 -27.64
C THR A 533 17.91 5.22 -27.39
N THR A 534 18.62 4.14 -27.73
CA THR A 534 20.09 4.12 -27.88
C THR A 534 20.44 3.87 -29.35
N ASP A 535 20.21 4.89 -30.19
CA ASP A 535 20.99 5.21 -31.39
C ASP A 535 20.19 6.24 -32.21
N ARG A 536 20.49 7.53 -31.99
CA ARG A 536 20.62 8.57 -33.03
C ARG A 536 21.11 9.89 -32.44
#